data_AF-A0A851UDT8-F1
#
_entry.id   AF-A0A851UDT8-F1
#
_cell.length_a   1.000
_cell.length_b   1.000
_cell.length_c   1.000
_cell.angle_alpha   90.00
_cell.angle_beta   90.00
_cell.angle_gamma   90.00
#
_symmetry.space_group_name_H-M   'P 1'
#
loop_
_entity.id
_entity.type
_entity.pdbx_description
1 polymer ?
#
loop_
_entity_poly.entity_id
_entity_poly.type
_entity_poly.pdbx_seq_one_letter_code
_entity_poly.pdbx_strand_id
1 'polypeptide(L)'
;SSMEVVLHYRPHQRDLIKVQEFAEAAVKEFPIRQLPRFAPWFPNDSYKLPLKPKNEAPVISCEEVEELKQLSTPSEYVTGSLDYDCTKDLLEFHSSMKHGLTLIQAQAVHRSIHLDCQGEPPPNGKQKLKRSWSVSLPCAKLKEKIHPLSQELQNNLDRLKLHAFCRAKWTVEQSICKNQNLEDIWIKLNKLIKQNELPSCNATIQRSVGQIWIFCDILYCEYVRNILKEKLSLTEKMNLFVHKYGIIFSL
;
A
#
# COMPACT_ATOMS: atom_id res chain seq x y z
N SER A 1 -6.94 51.83 -24.11
CA SER A 1 -7.21 50.95 -25.25
C SER A 1 -8.16 49.87 -24.76
N SER A 2 -9.33 49.70 -25.37
CA SER A 2 -10.29 48.65 -24.99
C SER A 2 -9.89 47.35 -25.69
N MET A 3 -9.75 46.25 -24.94
CA MET A 3 -9.46 44.93 -25.51
C MET A 3 -10.77 44.24 -25.87
N GLU A 4 -10.88 43.72 -27.09
CA GLU A 4 -12.01 42.91 -27.53
C GLU A 4 -11.81 41.46 -27.06
N VAL A 5 -12.86 40.83 -26.52
CA VAL A 5 -12.82 39.45 -25.98
C VAL A 5 -13.84 38.59 -26.70
N VAL A 6 -13.40 37.46 -27.25
CA VAL A 6 -14.27 36.48 -27.92
C VAL A 6 -14.49 35.26 -27.00
N LEU A 7 -15.73 35.05 -26.57
CA LEU A 7 -16.09 33.98 -25.64
C LEU A 7 -16.57 32.72 -26.38
N HIS A 8 -15.79 31.65 -26.34
CA HIS A 8 -16.18 30.35 -26.88
C HIS A 8 -16.80 29.47 -25.79
N TYR A 9 -17.99 28.92 -26.05
CA TYR A 9 -18.71 28.06 -25.11
C TYR A 9 -19.27 26.81 -25.81
N ARG A 10 -19.63 25.79 -25.01
CA ARG A 10 -20.17 24.53 -25.54
C ARG A 10 -21.65 24.69 -25.95
N PRO A 11 -22.11 24.03 -27.03
CA PRO A 11 -23.48 24.20 -27.55
C PRO A 11 -24.59 23.74 -26.59
N HIS A 12 -24.27 22.91 -25.59
CA HIS A 12 -25.24 22.42 -24.60
C HIS A 12 -25.39 23.33 -23.36
N GLN A 13 -24.64 24.43 -23.30
CA GLN A 13 -24.68 25.39 -22.21
C GLN A 13 -25.94 26.27 -22.34
N ARG A 14 -26.85 26.21 -21.37
CA ARG A 14 -28.18 26.84 -21.48
C ARG A 14 -28.26 28.29 -20.98
N ASP A 15 -27.30 28.72 -20.19
CA ASP A 15 -27.34 30.01 -19.50
C ASP A 15 -26.15 30.88 -19.89
N LEU A 16 -26.32 31.62 -20.99
CA LEU A 16 -25.27 32.47 -21.55
C LEU A 16 -24.94 33.68 -20.67
N ILE A 17 -25.93 34.18 -19.93
CA ILE A 17 -25.77 35.31 -19.01
C ILE A 17 -24.79 34.92 -17.90
N LYS A 18 -24.99 33.74 -17.28
CA LYS A 18 -24.03 33.23 -16.28
C LYS A 18 -22.63 33.02 -16.86
N VAL A 19 -22.53 32.51 -18.09
CA VAL A 19 -21.22 32.28 -18.74
C VAL A 19 -20.49 33.60 -18.96
N GLN A 20 -21.23 34.65 -19.35
CA GLN A 20 -20.69 35.99 -19.48
C GLN A 20 -20.23 36.55 -18.12
N GLU A 21 -21.06 36.48 -17.08
CA GLU A 21 -20.69 36.93 -15.73
C GLU A 21 -19.43 36.22 -15.20
N PHE A 22 -19.30 34.91 -15.42
CA PHE A 22 -18.10 34.15 -15.07
C PHE A 22 -16.88 34.58 -15.89
N ALA A 23 -17.04 34.83 -17.18
CA ALA A 23 -15.95 35.28 -18.05
C ALA A 23 -15.46 36.68 -17.64
N GLU A 24 -16.38 37.60 -17.33
CA GLU A 24 -16.05 38.93 -16.80
C GLU A 24 -15.29 38.83 -15.48
N ALA A 25 -15.73 37.95 -14.58
CA ALA A 25 -15.03 37.71 -13.31
C ALA A 25 -13.64 37.08 -13.51
N ALA A 26 -13.47 36.19 -14.50
CA ALA A 26 -12.21 35.50 -14.77
C ALA A 26 -11.16 36.40 -15.43
N VAL A 27 -11.58 37.36 -16.26
CA VAL A 27 -10.69 38.32 -16.92
C VAL A 27 -10.34 39.49 -15.98
N LYS A 28 -11.12 39.69 -14.90
CA LYS A 28 -10.85 40.73 -13.91
C LYS A 28 -9.47 40.54 -13.29
N GLU A 29 -8.69 41.62 -13.23
CA GLU A 29 -7.41 41.62 -12.54
C GLU A 29 -7.59 41.23 -11.07
N PHE A 30 -6.70 40.38 -10.60
CA PHE A 30 -6.65 39.93 -9.22
C PHE A 30 -5.22 40.09 -8.69
N PRO A 31 -5.04 40.25 -7.37
CA PRO A 31 -3.71 40.42 -6.80
C PRO A 31 -2.85 39.18 -7.08
N ILE A 32 -1.76 39.38 -7.82
CA ILE A 32 -0.82 38.32 -8.13
C ILE A 32 0.08 38.11 -6.91
N ARG A 33 0.06 36.90 -6.35
CA ARG A 33 1.00 36.51 -5.30
C ARG A 33 2.42 36.57 -5.87
N GLN A 34 3.30 37.31 -5.21
CA GLN A 34 4.73 37.26 -5.51
C GLN A 34 5.23 35.85 -5.20
N LEU A 35 5.72 35.14 -6.23
CA LEU A 35 6.27 33.81 -6.05
C LEU A 35 7.58 33.93 -5.27
N PRO A 36 7.71 33.26 -4.11
CA PRO A 36 8.97 33.27 -3.39
C PRO A 36 10.04 32.63 -4.28
N ARG A 37 11.22 33.23 -4.30
CA ARG A 37 12.38 32.58 -4.91
C ARG A 37 12.70 31.32 -4.11
N PHE A 38 13.02 30.24 -4.82
CA PHE A 38 13.49 29.04 -4.16
C PHE A 38 14.73 29.36 -3.33
N ALA A 39 14.70 28.94 -2.06
CA ALA A 39 15.84 29.00 -1.16
C ALA A 39 15.92 27.66 -0.43
N PRO A 40 17.09 27.01 -0.38
CA PRO A 40 17.25 25.78 0.38
C PRO A 40 17.03 26.09 1.86
N TRP A 41 16.24 25.26 2.55
CA TRP A 41 16.01 25.42 3.99
C TRP A 41 17.29 25.27 4.82
N PHE A 42 18.26 24.53 4.29
CA PHE A 42 19.58 24.34 4.88
C PHE A 42 20.63 24.80 3.86
N PRO A 43 21.32 25.93 4.10
CA PRO A 43 22.41 26.37 3.24
C PRO A 43 23.55 25.34 3.30
N ASN A 44 24.35 25.28 2.24
CA ASN A 44 25.51 24.40 2.20
C ASN A 44 26.52 24.85 3.26
N ASP A 45 26.55 24.16 4.38
CA ASP A 45 27.41 24.45 5.51
C ASP A 45 28.62 23.52 5.44
N SER A 46 29.74 24.04 4.94
CA SER A 46 30.99 23.28 4.80
C SER A 46 31.55 22.77 6.14
N TYR A 47 31.05 23.28 7.26
CA TYR A 47 31.45 22.87 8.61
C TYR A 47 30.59 21.74 9.17
N LYS A 48 29.46 21.39 8.52
CA LYS A 48 28.58 20.27 8.90
C LYS A 48 28.73 19.13 7.91
N LEU A 49 29.71 18.27 8.17
CA LEU A 49 29.89 17.05 7.39
C LEU A 49 28.75 16.07 7.69
N PRO A 50 28.05 15.54 6.67
CA PRO A 50 27.04 14.52 6.89
C PRO A 50 27.67 13.26 7.46
N LEU A 51 26.96 12.59 8.38
CA LEU A 51 27.39 11.29 8.90
C LEU A 51 27.28 10.25 7.79
N LYS A 52 28.44 9.80 7.28
CA LYS A 52 28.51 8.70 6.31
C LYS A 52 28.68 7.37 7.04
N PRO A 53 27.88 6.33 6.73
CA PRO A 53 28.13 4.99 7.27
C PRO A 53 29.52 4.51 6.86
N LYS A 54 30.18 3.77 7.77
CA LYS A 54 31.54 3.23 7.54
C LYS A 54 31.59 2.26 6.34
N ASN A 55 30.53 1.48 6.17
CA ASN A 55 30.47 0.44 5.16
C ASN A 55 29.75 0.95 3.92
N GLU A 56 30.28 0.61 2.77
CA GLU A 56 29.63 0.85 1.49
C GLU A 56 28.45 -0.11 1.31
N ALA A 57 27.51 0.28 0.45
CA ALA A 57 26.46 -0.65 0.04
C ALA A 57 27.11 -1.86 -0.65
N PRO A 58 26.58 -3.08 -0.48
CA PRO A 58 27.07 -4.24 -1.21
C PRO A 58 26.91 -3.98 -2.71
N VAL A 59 28.01 -3.98 -3.42
CA VAL A 59 28.06 -3.90 -4.89
C VAL A 59 28.31 -5.31 -5.39
N ILE A 60 27.40 -5.84 -6.20
CA ILE A 60 27.59 -7.14 -6.85
C ILE A 60 28.30 -6.87 -8.17
N SER A 61 29.43 -7.54 -8.41
CA SER A 61 30.16 -7.42 -9.68
C SER A 61 29.42 -8.12 -10.81
N CYS A 62 29.66 -7.72 -12.07
CA CYS A 62 29.04 -8.40 -13.21
C CYS A 62 29.46 -9.87 -13.29
N GLU A 63 30.71 -10.17 -12.90
CA GLU A 63 31.25 -11.53 -12.84
C GLU A 63 30.55 -12.35 -11.75
N GLU A 64 30.32 -11.79 -10.57
CA GLU A 64 29.57 -12.45 -9.48
C GLU A 64 28.12 -12.73 -9.86
N VAL A 65 27.47 -11.85 -10.64
CA VAL A 65 26.14 -12.10 -11.21
C VAL A 65 26.17 -13.29 -12.19
N GLU A 66 27.20 -13.39 -13.03
CA GLU A 66 27.36 -14.51 -13.96
C GLU A 66 27.73 -15.83 -13.26
N GLU A 67 28.54 -15.79 -12.21
CA GLU A 67 28.85 -16.97 -11.38
C GLU A 67 27.60 -17.47 -10.62
N LEU A 68 26.76 -16.57 -10.09
CA LEU A 68 25.48 -16.94 -9.48
C LEU A 68 24.51 -17.56 -10.51
N LYS A 69 24.52 -17.08 -11.77
CA LYS A 69 23.77 -17.72 -12.86
C LYS A 69 24.31 -19.12 -13.18
N GLN A 70 25.62 -19.34 -13.10
CA GLN A 70 26.24 -20.64 -13.38
C GLN A 70 26.07 -21.66 -12.25
N LEU A 71 26.07 -21.21 -10.99
CA LEU A 71 25.78 -22.04 -9.81
C LEU A 71 24.29 -22.38 -9.67
N SER A 72 23.43 -21.72 -10.45
CA SER A 72 22.04 -22.12 -10.63
C SER A 72 21.97 -23.35 -11.56
N THR A 73 22.13 -24.55 -11.00
CA THR A 73 21.73 -25.79 -11.70
C THR A 73 20.32 -25.64 -12.29
N PRO A 74 20.02 -26.19 -13.49
CA PRO A 74 18.72 -26.06 -14.14
C PRO A 74 17.68 -26.91 -13.38
N SER A 75 17.18 -26.37 -12.28
CA SER A 75 15.97 -26.81 -11.62
C SER A 75 15.23 -25.59 -11.07
N GLU A 76 15.09 -24.60 -11.95
CA GLU A 76 13.98 -23.66 -11.90
C GLU A 76 13.38 -23.71 -13.29
N TYR A 77 12.16 -24.26 -13.37
CA TYR A 77 11.27 -23.95 -14.48
C TYR A 77 11.26 -22.43 -14.59
N VAL A 78 11.80 -21.92 -15.70
CA VAL A 78 11.61 -20.53 -16.10
C VAL A 78 10.12 -20.40 -16.35
N THR A 79 9.34 -20.10 -15.30
CA THR A 79 8.07 -19.43 -15.48
C THR A 79 8.45 -18.12 -16.13
N GLY A 80 8.19 -18.02 -17.44
CA GLY A 80 8.40 -16.80 -18.19
C GLY A 80 7.89 -15.63 -17.37
N SER A 81 8.73 -14.61 -17.23
CA SER A 81 8.31 -13.32 -16.71
C SER A 81 7.09 -12.90 -17.50
N LEU A 82 5.89 -13.15 -16.95
CA LEU A 82 4.68 -12.48 -17.42
C LEU A 82 4.99 -11.01 -17.13
N ASP A 83 5.26 -10.29 -18.23
CA ASP A 83 5.42 -8.86 -18.25
C ASP A 83 4.18 -8.27 -17.58
N TYR A 84 4.31 -7.98 -16.28
CA TYR A 84 3.21 -7.51 -15.46
C TYR A 84 3.06 -6.03 -15.75
N ASP A 85 2.34 -5.75 -16.83
CA ASP A 85 1.91 -4.40 -17.15
C ASP A 85 0.77 -4.00 -16.22
N CYS A 86 1.14 -3.35 -15.12
CA CYS A 86 0.22 -2.81 -14.12
C CYS A 86 -0.69 -1.68 -14.63
N THR A 87 -0.55 -1.27 -15.91
CA THR A 87 -1.36 -0.21 -16.50
C THR A 87 -2.57 -0.72 -17.30
N LYS A 88 -2.68 -2.03 -17.56
CA LYS A 88 -3.71 -2.62 -18.43
C LYS A 88 -5.16 -2.33 -18.03
N ASP A 89 -5.44 -2.12 -16.75
CA ASP A 89 -6.79 -1.86 -16.22
C ASP A 89 -6.97 -0.42 -15.71
N LEU A 90 -5.97 0.44 -15.87
CA LEU A 90 -6.04 1.84 -15.48
C LEU A 90 -6.55 2.67 -16.66
N LEU A 91 -7.86 2.88 -16.73
CA LEU A 91 -8.52 3.69 -17.76
C LEU A 91 -8.09 5.18 -17.76
N GLU A 92 -7.26 5.60 -16.81
CA GLU A 92 -6.79 6.98 -16.64
C GLU A 92 -5.59 7.33 -17.52
N PHE A 93 -4.93 6.34 -18.16
CA PHE A 93 -3.68 6.54 -18.90
C PHE A 93 -3.78 6.25 -20.41
N HIS A 94 -4.97 6.35 -21.00
CA HIS A 94 -5.07 6.33 -22.46
C HIS A 94 -4.58 7.66 -23.03
N SER A 95 -3.36 7.70 -23.56
CA SER A 95 -2.91 8.83 -24.37
C SER A 95 -3.67 8.80 -25.71
N SER A 96 -4.75 9.57 -25.81
CA SER A 96 -5.34 9.90 -27.12
C SER A 96 -4.47 10.96 -27.81
N MET A 97 -3.26 10.60 -28.21
CA MET A 97 -2.46 11.43 -29.10
C MET A 97 -2.18 10.69 -30.40
N LYS A 98 -2.95 11.05 -31.43
CA LYS A 98 -2.53 10.87 -32.81
C LYS A 98 -1.46 11.92 -33.15
N HIS A 99 -0.42 11.42 -33.82
CA HIS A 99 0.62 12.11 -34.61
C HIS A 99 1.95 12.40 -33.92
N GLY A 100 3.02 12.00 -34.62
CA GLY A 100 4.36 12.54 -34.48
C GLY A 100 5.46 11.50 -34.48
N LEU A 101 5.68 10.81 -35.60
CA LEU A 101 6.80 9.90 -35.81
C LEU A 101 8.14 10.61 -35.59
N THR A 102 8.94 10.16 -34.63
CA THR A 102 10.41 10.17 -34.78
C THR A 102 11.02 8.98 -34.03
N LEU A 103 11.18 7.90 -34.80
CA LEU A 103 12.24 6.91 -34.78
C LEU A 103 13.33 7.10 -33.70
N ILE A 104 13.44 6.16 -32.74
CA ILE A 104 14.67 5.37 -32.54
C ILE A 104 14.29 3.91 -32.21
N GLN A 105 14.94 3.05 -32.96
CA GLN A 105 14.83 1.61 -33.12
C GLN A 105 15.45 0.83 -31.95
N ALA A 106 14.74 -0.21 -31.48
CA ALA A 106 15.38 -1.44 -31.00
C ALA A 106 14.37 -2.59 -31.12
N GLN A 107 14.74 -3.55 -31.98
CA GLN A 107 13.93 -4.68 -32.42
C GLN A 107 14.14 -5.88 -31.49
N ALA A 108 13.06 -6.58 -31.13
CA ALA A 108 13.10 -8.02 -30.88
C ALA A 108 11.69 -8.64 -31.06
N VAL A 109 11.40 -8.96 -32.32
CA VAL A 109 10.69 -10.13 -32.86
C VAL A 109 9.87 -10.97 -31.85
N HIS A 110 8.55 -10.90 -32.03
CA HIS A 110 7.56 -11.85 -31.56
C HIS A 110 7.68 -13.18 -32.33
N ARG A 111 7.68 -14.33 -31.64
CA ARG A 111 7.30 -15.62 -32.23
C ARG A 111 6.28 -16.32 -31.34
N SER A 112 5.12 -16.53 -31.93
CA SER A 112 3.93 -17.19 -31.39
C SER A 112 4.13 -18.68 -31.15
N ILE A 113 3.54 -19.23 -30.09
CA ILE A 113 2.88 -20.54 -30.13
C ILE A 113 1.58 -20.48 -29.33
N HIS A 114 0.51 -20.77 -30.04
CA HIS A 114 -0.83 -21.13 -29.59
C HIS A 114 -0.86 -22.63 -29.27
N LEU A 115 -1.33 -23.04 -28.08
CA LEU A 115 -2.30 -24.15 -27.92
C LEU A 115 -2.66 -24.34 -26.44
N ASP A 116 -3.95 -24.53 -26.21
CA ASP A 116 -4.60 -25.14 -25.04
C ASP A 116 -3.78 -26.22 -24.33
N CYS A 117 -3.96 -26.35 -23.02
CA CYS A 117 -4.28 -27.63 -22.37
C CYS A 117 -4.57 -27.45 -20.88
N GLN A 118 -5.75 -27.93 -20.49
CA GLN A 118 -6.14 -28.30 -19.13
C GLN A 118 -5.05 -29.10 -18.41
N GLY A 119 -4.89 -28.85 -17.11
CA GLY A 119 -4.01 -29.65 -16.23
C GLY A 119 -4.28 -29.37 -14.76
N GLU A 120 -4.67 -30.43 -14.05
CA GLU A 120 -4.96 -30.54 -12.62
C GLU A 120 -3.91 -29.93 -11.66
N PRO A 121 -4.28 -29.63 -10.39
CA PRO A 121 -3.38 -29.03 -9.42
C PRO A 121 -2.24 -29.98 -9.01
N PRO A 122 -0.98 -29.52 -8.90
CA PRO A 122 0.11 -30.36 -8.45
C PRO A 122 0.08 -30.55 -6.92
N PRO A 123 0.47 -31.74 -6.43
CA PRO A 123 0.43 -32.06 -5.02
C PRO A 123 1.65 -31.51 -4.26
N ASN A 124 1.38 -30.99 -3.07
CA ASN A 124 2.24 -31.00 -1.88
C ASN A 124 3.75 -30.76 -2.08
N GLY A 125 4.14 -29.50 -2.34
CA GLY A 125 5.51 -29.01 -2.18
C GLY A 125 5.56 -27.90 -1.13
N LYS A 126 6.42 -28.04 -0.11
CA LYS A 126 6.63 -27.05 0.95
C LYS A 126 7.02 -25.69 0.33
N GLN A 127 6.09 -24.74 0.30
CA GLN A 127 6.35 -23.40 -0.23
C GLN A 127 7.40 -22.69 0.62
N LYS A 128 8.48 -22.21 -0.01
CA LYS A 128 9.41 -21.27 0.62
C LYS A 128 8.65 -19.96 0.85
N LEU A 129 8.22 -19.73 2.09
CA LEU A 129 7.42 -18.58 2.51
C LEU A 129 8.25 -17.29 2.40
N LYS A 130 8.12 -16.61 1.26
CA LYS A 130 8.68 -15.28 0.99
C LYS A 130 8.04 -14.27 1.96
N ARG A 131 8.83 -13.31 2.48
CA ARG A 131 8.29 -12.22 3.31
C ARG A 131 7.27 -11.43 2.48
N SER A 132 6.02 -11.45 2.90
CA SER A 132 4.92 -10.73 2.26
C SER A 132 4.48 -9.56 3.13
N TRP A 133 4.25 -8.42 2.49
CA TRP A 133 3.62 -7.24 3.08
C TRP A 133 2.24 -7.08 2.44
N SER A 134 1.23 -6.68 3.22
CA SER A 134 -0.10 -6.35 2.70
C SER A 134 -0.62 -5.05 3.32
N VAL A 135 -1.31 -4.26 2.50
CA VAL A 135 -1.93 -2.99 2.89
C VAL A 135 -3.36 -3.01 2.37
N SER A 136 -4.34 -2.77 3.24
CA SER A 136 -5.74 -2.64 2.86
C SER A 136 -6.16 -1.17 2.76
N LEU A 137 -7.02 -0.86 1.79
CA LEU A 137 -7.64 0.46 1.64
C LEU A 137 -8.96 0.53 2.43
N PRO A 138 -9.35 1.70 2.95
CA PRO A 138 -10.62 1.84 3.68
C PRO A 138 -11.83 1.53 2.79
N CYS A 139 -12.58 0.48 3.13
CA CYS A 139 -13.82 0.14 2.45
C CYS A 139 -15.02 0.87 3.08
N ALA A 140 -15.81 1.60 2.29
CA ALA A 140 -16.96 2.38 2.77
C ALA A 140 -18.01 1.54 3.52
N LYS A 141 -18.15 0.25 3.17
CA LYS A 141 -19.09 -0.70 3.81
C LYS A 141 -18.72 -1.05 5.26
N LEU A 142 -17.50 -0.73 5.72
CA LEU A 142 -17.05 -1.03 7.07
C LEU A 142 -17.55 -0.01 8.10
N LYS A 143 -17.82 1.23 7.70
CA LYS A 143 -18.23 2.31 8.61
C LYS A 143 -19.52 1.99 9.38
N GLU A 144 -20.43 1.23 8.79
CA GLU A 144 -21.70 0.82 9.42
C GLU A 144 -21.52 -0.26 10.51
N LYS A 145 -20.41 -1.00 10.49
CA LYS A 145 -20.15 -2.13 11.39
C LYS A 145 -19.19 -1.79 12.55
N ILE A 146 -18.66 -0.57 12.56
CA ILE A 146 -17.70 -0.13 13.58
C ILE A 146 -18.48 0.48 14.74
N HIS A 147 -18.45 -0.21 15.88
CA HIS A 147 -19.01 0.30 17.12
C HIS A 147 -18.04 1.26 17.81
N PRO A 148 -18.54 2.17 18.68
CA PRO A 148 -17.70 2.95 19.57
C PRO A 148 -16.80 2.04 20.42
N LEU A 149 -15.59 2.51 20.73
CA LEU A 149 -14.64 1.78 21.58
C LEU A 149 -15.25 1.51 22.96
N SER A 150 -14.93 0.37 23.58
CA SER A 150 -15.35 0.05 24.94
C SER A 150 -14.92 1.13 25.95
N GLN A 151 -15.71 1.32 27.00
CA GLN A 151 -15.42 2.30 28.04
C GLN A 151 -14.06 2.06 28.70
N GLU A 152 -13.66 0.80 28.87
CA GLU A 152 -12.35 0.44 29.43
C GLU A 152 -11.22 0.95 28.52
N LEU A 153 -11.32 0.72 27.21
CA LEU A 153 -10.33 1.20 26.26
C LEU A 153 -10.32 2.73 26.21
N GLN A 154 -11.47 3.39 26.18
CA GLN A 154 -11.56 4.87 26.22
C GLN A 154 -10.84 5.45 27.45
N ASN A 155 -11.12 4.90 28.64
CA ASN A 155 -10.46 5.33 29.88
C ASN A 155 -8.93 5.13 29.82
N ASN A 156 -8.46 4.04 29.20
CA ASN A 156 -7.04 3.78 29.00
C ASN A 156 -6.40 4.79 28.04
N LEU A 157 -7.09 5.18 26.97
CA LEU A 157 -6.60 6.18 26.01
C LEU A 157 -6.51 7.56 26.65
N ASP A 158 -7.51 7.96 27.43
CA ASP A 158 -7.52 9.24 28.15
C ASP A 158 -6.37 9.31 29.16
N ARG A 159 -6.19 8.24 29.95
CA ARG A 159 -5.12 8.14 30.94
C ARG A 159 -3.73 8.22 30.29
N LEU A 160 -3.54 7.59 29.14
CA LEU A 160 -2.26 7.55 28.42
C LEU A 160 -2.09 8.73 27.44
N LYS A 161 -3.11 9.58 27.30
CA LYS A 161 -3.19 10.67 26.31
C LYS A 161 -2.92 10.19 24.88
N LEU A 162 -3.48 9.02 24.54
CA LEU A 162 -3.33 8.39 23.23
C LEU A 162 -4.45 8.81 22.28
N HIS A 163 -4.10 9.11 21.04
CA HIS A 163 -5.07 9.44 20.00
C HIS A 163 -5.66 8.16 19.37
N ALA A 164 -6.95 8.16 18.99
CA ALA A 164 -7.60 7.01 18.35
C ALA A 164 -6.97 6.62 16.99
N PHE A 165 -6.29 7.55 16.31
CA PHE A 165 -5.56 7.26 15.06
C PHE A 165 -4.12 6.77 15.29
N CYS A 166 -3.69 6.58 16.55
CA CYS A 166 -2.39 5.96 16.81
C CYS A 166 -2.38 4.50 16.35
N ARG A 167 -1.22 4.05 15.86
CA ARG A 167 -0.99 2.67 15.44
C ARG A 167 -0.78 1.79 16.67
N ALA A 168 -1.59 0.74 16.79
CA ALA A 168 -1.43 -0.32 17.77
C ALA A 168 -1.18 -1.66 17.07
N LYS A 169 -0.68 -2.65 17.82
CA LYS A 169 -0.53 -4.02 17.33
C LYS A 169 -1.28 -5.01 18.21
N TRP A 170 -2.01 -5.91 17.60
CA TRP A 170 -2.45 -7.16 18.21
C TRP A 170 -1.38 -8.21 18.02
N THR A 171 -1.12 -9.01 19.06
CA THR A 171 -0.20 -10.15 18.99
C THR A 171 -1.00 -11.46 19.02
N VAL A 172 -0.76 -12.32 18.03
CA VAL A 172 -1.28 -13.69 18.00
C VAL A 172 -0.11 -14.63 18.22
N GLU A 173 -0.18 -15.41 19.30
CA GLU A 173 0.84 -16.41 19.68
C GLU A 173 0.30 -17.82 19.44
N GLN A 174 1.18 -18.81 19.33
CA GLN A 174 0.78 -20.20 19.12
C GLN A 174 -0.16 -20.74 20.21
N SER A 175 -0.07 -20.26 21.45
CA SER A 175 -0.98 -20.68 22.55
C SER A 175 -2.44 -20.34 22.26
N ILE A 176 -2.68 -19.20 21.61
CA ILE A 176 -4.01 -18.69 21.23
C ILE A 176 -4.60 -19.55 20.09
N CYS A 177 -3.72 -20.20 19.33
CA CYS A 177 -3.98 -20.90 18.09
C CYS A 177 -4.29 -22.38 18.35
N LYS A 178 -5.46 -22.70 18.93
CA LYS A 178 -5.96 -24.06 19.27
C LYS A 178 -5.17 -25.24 18.67
N ASN A 179 -5.68 -25.77 17.55
CA ASN A 179 -5.15 -26.91 16.81
C ASN A 179 -4.62 -26.46 15.44
N GLN A 180 -4.49 -25.15 15.22
CA GLN A 180 -4.07 -24.56 13.95
C GLN A 180 -2.62 -24.11 14.06
N ASN A 181 -1.84 -24.33 13.01
CA ASN A 181 -0.50 -23.78 12.94
C ASN A 181 -0.59 -22.26 12.71
N LEU A 182 0.35 -21.49 13.28
CA LEU A 182 0.51 -20.08 12.97
C LEU A 182 0.59 -19.81 11.46
N GLU A 183 1.17 -20.70 10.67
CA GLU A 183 1.22 -20.53 9.20
C GLU A 183 -0.18 -20.61 8.55
N ASP A 184 -1.05 -21.49 9.03
CA ASP A 184 -2.43 -21.59 8.52
C ASP A 184 -3.21 -20.32 8.83
N ILE A 185 -3.02 -19.80 10.04
CA ILE A 185 -3.60 -18.53 10.49
C ILE A 185 -3.04 -17.37 9.68
N TRP A 186 -1.74 -17.37 9.38
CA TRP A 186 -1.10 -16.37 8.54
C TRP A 186 -1.68 -16.34 7.13
N ILE A 187 -1.90 -17.50 6.50
CA ILE A 187 -2.52 -17.60 5.18
C ILE A 187 -3.94 -17.04 5.20
N LYS A 188 -4.76 -17.46 6.18
CA LYS A 188 -6.14 -16.97 6.33
C LYS A 188 -6.18 -15.46 6.59
N LEU A 189 -5.30 -14.96 7.46
CA LEU A 189 -5.18 -13.53 7.75
C LEU A 189 -4.84 -12.72 6.51
N ASN A 190 -3.85 -13.16 5.72
CA ASN A 190 -3.51 -12.47 4.47
C ASN A 190 -4.67 -12.45 3.50
N LYS A 191 -5.49 -13.50 3.45
CA LYS A 191 -6.72 -13.51 2.65
C LYS A 191 -7.71 -12.44 3.13
N LEU A 192 -7.95 -12.33 4.44
CA LEU A 192 -8.83 -11.31 5.03
C LEU A 192 -8.36 -9.88 4.73
N ILE A 193 -7.05 -9.62 4.83
CA ILE A 193 -6.47 -8.30 4.52
C ILE A 193 -6.64 -7.99 3.02
N LYS A 194 -6.34 -8.95 2.14
CA LYS A 194 -6.53 -8.80 0.68
C LYS A 194 -7.99 -8.57 0.29
N GLN A 195 -8.92 -9.13 1.05
CA GLN A 195 -10.36 -8.95 0.84
C GLN A 195 -10.89 -7.62 1.42
N ASN A 196 -10.01 -6.77 1.99
CA ASN A 196 -10.36 -5.53 2.67
C ASN A 196 -11.39 -5.71 3.80
N GLU A 197 -11.39 -6.87 4.48
CA GLU A 197 -12.24 -7.11 5.65
C GLU A 197 -11.67 -6.45 6.92
N LEU A 198 -10.37 -6.13 6.92
CA LEU A 198 -9.66 -5.55 8.04
C LEU A 198 -9.20 -4.11 7.69
N PRO A 199 -9.82 -3.06 8.26
CA PRO A 199 -9.52 -1.67 7.91
C PRO A 199 -8.16 -1.24 8.45
N SER A 200 -7.38 -0.51 7.63
CA SER A 200 -6.05 0.01 7.99
C SER A 200 -5.05 -1.07 8.43
N CYS A 201 -5.34 -2.36 8.22
CA CYS A 201 -4.56 -3.43 8.80
C CYS A 201 -3.31 -3.77 7.97
N ASN A 202 -2.20 -3.98 8.67
CA ASN A 202 -1.00 -4.60 8.13
C ASN A 202 -0.59 -5.70 9.10
N ALA A 203 -0.02 -6.80 8.60
CA ALA A 203 0.44 -7.87 9.46
C ALA A 203 1.83 -8.35 9.08
N THR A 204 2.55 -8.87 10.07
CA THR A 204 3.87 -9.48 9.89
C THR A 204 3.98 -10.74 10.73
N ILE A 205 4.41 -11.84 10.13
CA ILE A 205 4.73 -13.07 10.86
C ILE A 205 6.19 -13.07 11.30
N GLN A 206 6.41 -13.26 12.60
CA GLN A 206 7.69 -13.37 13.26
C GLN A 206 7.92 -14.82 13.66
N ARG A 207 8.48 -15.60 12.73
CA ARG A 207 8.68 -17.05 12.89
C ARG A 207 9.64 -17.41 14.02
N SER A 208 10.67 -16.59 14.24
CA SER A 208 11.67 -16.81 15.29
C SER A 208 11.09 -16.78 16.70
N VAL A 209 10.04 -15.99 16.91
CA VAL A 209 9.34 -15.86 18.20
C VAL A 209 7.96 -16.53 18.20
N GLY A 210 7.54 -17.15 17.09
CA GLY A 210 6.25 -17.81 17.00
C GLY A 210 5.07 -16.85 17.20
N GLN A 211 5.14 -15.66 16.60
CA GLN A 211 4.09 -14.65 16.73
C GLN A 211 3.67 -14.07 15.39
N ILE A 212 2.41 -13.67 15.27
CA ILE A 212 1.93 -12.78 14.21
C ILE A 212 1.58 -11.45 14.84
N TRP A 213 2.13 -10.38 14.29
CA TRP A 213 1.82 -9.01 14.70
C TRP A 213 0.87 -8.40 13.68
N ILE A 214 -0.25 -7.87 14.18
CA ILE A 214 -1.31 -7.30 13.36
C ILE A 214 -1.48 -5.85 13.76
N PHE A 215 -1.00 -4.95 12.93
CA PHE A 215 -1.04 -3.51 13.14
C PHE A 215 -2.35 -2.94 12.62
N CYS A 216 -3.01 -2.12 13.44
CA CYS A 216 -4.23 -1.39 13.09
C CYS A 216 -4.28 -0.06 13.84
N ASP A 217 -5.13 0.86 13.40
CA ASP A 217 -5.37 2.08 14.15
C ASP A 217 -6.27 1.77 15.36
N ILE A 218 -6.04 2.43 16.50
CA ILE A 218 -6.79 2.20 17.75
C ILE A 218 -8.30 2.34 17.53
N LEU A 219 -8.72 3.26 16.66
CA LEU A 219 -10.11 3.47 16.27
C LEU A 219 -10.82 2.17 15.81
N TYR A 220 -10.06 1.24 15.21
CA TYR A 220 -10.61 0.00 14.67
C TYR A 220 -10.15 -1.24 15.44
N CYS A 221 -9.41 -1.10 16.55
CA CYS A 221 -8.72 -2.25 17.13
C CYS A 221 -9.67 -3.33 17.66
N GLU A 222 -10.79 -2.94 18.30
CA GLU A 222 -11.78 -3.90 18.80
C GLU A 222 -12.52 -4.60 17.67
N TYR A 223 -12.89 -3.85 16.63
CA TYR A 223 -13.50 -4.40 15.42
C TYR A 223 -12.59 -5.44 14.76
N VAL A 224 -11.32 -5.08 14.55
CA VAL A 224 -10.30 -5.96 13.99
C VAL A 224 -10.17 -7.22 14.83
N ARG A 225 -10.08 -7.10 16.15
CA ARG A 225 -10.00 -8.26 17.05
C ARG A 225 -11.21 -9.19 16.90
N ASN A 226 -12.42 -8.64 16.84
CA ASN A 226 -13.64 -9.46 16.72
C ASN A 226 -13.65 -10.27 15.42
N ILE A 227 -13.26 -9.67 14.30
CA ILE A 227 -13.09 -10.39 13.02
C ILE A 227 -12.04 -11.48 13.15
N LEU A 228 -10.89 -11.17 13.73
CA LEU A 228 -9.82 -12.15 13.91
C LEU A 228 -10.32 -13.34 14.74
N LYS A 229 -11.05 -13.08 15.83
CA LYS A 229 -11.62 -14.12 16.68
C LYS A 229 -12.63 -14.99 15.93
N GLU A 230 -13.57 -14.37 15.21
CA GLU A 230 -14.62 -15.07 14.47
C GLU A 230 -14.05 -15.88 13.29
N LYS A 231 -13.27 -15.24 12.42
CA LYS A 231 -12.79 -15.82 11.16
C LYS A 231 -11.61 -16.76 11.32
N LEU A 232 -10.78 -16.57 12.36
CA LEU A 232 -9.58 -17.38 12.61
C LEU A 232 -9.79 -18.37 13.76
N SER A 233 -10.94 -18.33 14.44
CA SER A 233 -11.31 -19.23 15.54
C SER A 233 -10.31 -19.21 16.71
N LEU A 234 -9.82 -18.01 17.04
CA LEU A 234 -8.90 -17.76 18.16
C LEU A 234 -9.65 -17.87 19.49
N THR A 235 -9.05 -18.52 20.50
CA THR A 235 -9.75 -18.84 21.77
C THR A 235 -9.43 -17.92 22.92
N GLU A 236 -8.22 -17.38 22.95
CA GLU A 236 -7.67 -16.73 24.14
C GLU A 236 -7.80 -15.20 24.11
N LYS A 237 -7.35 -14.61 25.22
CA LYS A 237 -7.15 -13.18 25.39
C LYS A 237 -6.07 -12.70 24.43
N MET A 238 -6.38 -11.68 23.64
CA MET A 238 -5.40 -11.00 22.78
C MET A 238 -4.96 -9.72 23.46
N ASN A 239 -3.70 -9.34 23.26
CA ASN A 239 -3.10 -8.15 23.83
C ASN A 239 -2.93 -7.07 22.77
N LEU A 240 -3.43 -5.88 23.06
CA LEU A 240 -3.23 -4.67 22.26
C LEU A 240 -2.03 -3.93 22.81
N PHE A 241 -1.02 -3.77 21.97
CA PHE A 241 0.23 -3.13 22.31
C PHE A 241 0.39 -1.81 21.54
N VAL A 242 0.81 -0.76 22.24
CA VAL A 242 1.19 0.53 21.63
C VAL A 242 2.67 0.80 21.88
N HIS A 243 3.37 1.19 20.83
CA HIS A 243 4.78 1.57 20.92
C HIS A 243 4.96 2.69 21.95
N LYS A 244 5.93 2.53 22.87
CA LYS A 244 6.19 3.33 24.08
C LYS A 244 5.40 2.98 25.35
N TYR A 245 4.19 2.43 25.23
CA TYR A 245 3.32 2.20 26.40
C TYR A 245 3.17 0.73 26.79
N GLY A 246 3.58 -0.19 25.91
CA GLY A 246 3.42 -1.61 26.19
C GLY A 246 2.00 -2.07 25.88
N ILE A 247 1.52 -3.06 26.65
CA ILE A 247 0.16 -3.57 26.56
C ILE A 247 -0.77 -2.56 27.22
N ILE A 248 -1.69 -1.99 26.44
CA ILE A 248 -2.64 -0.97 26.92
C ILE A 248 -4.04 -1.53 27.13
N PHE A 249 -4.34 -2.69 26.54
CA PHE A 249 -5.65 -3.29 26.59
C PHE A 249 -5.56 -4.78 26.24
N SER A 250 -6.40 -5.59 26.86
CA SER A 250 -6.41 -7.04 26.63
C SER A 250 -7.84 -7.53 26.67
N LEU A 251 -8.24 -8.26 25.63
CA LEU A 251 -9.63 -8.62 25.39
C LEU A 251 -9.72 -10.11 25.08
#